data_AF-A0A3B9CXN2-F1
#
_entry.id   AF-A0A3B9CXN2-F1
#
_cell.length_a   1.000
_cell.length_b   1.000
_cell.length_c   1.000
_cell.angle_alpha   90.00
_cell.angle_beta   90.00
_cell.angle_gamma   90.00
#
_symmetry.space_group_name_H-M   'P 1'
#
loop_
_entity.id
_entity.type
_entity.pdbx_description
1 polymer ?
#
loop_
_entity_poly.entity_id
_entity_poly.type
_entity_poly.pdbx_seq_one_letter_code
_entity_poly.pdbx_strand_id
1 'polypeptide(L)'
;MAKKRGKTKETPQLSIEESMRELQQIVQILEEGEEPLESSLKKFERGMSLLGQCHVQLESAAARIEILTGVDSDGNPRTAPFDGTATHSESAGDEESITDSGDSEDPSLF
;
A
#
# COMPACT_ATOMS: atom_id res chain seq x y z
N MET A 1 20.03 43.15 -4.94
CA MET A 1 19.90 41.76 -5.43
C MET A 1 18.54 41.22 -5.02
N ALA A 2 17.59 41.11 -5.93
CA ALA A 2 16.22 40.64 -5.64
C ALA A 2 16.14 39.13 -5.87
N LYS A 3 16.02 38.34 -4.79
CA LYS A 3 15.86 36.88 -4.86
C LYS A 3 14.36 36.56 -4.94
N LYS A 4 13.83 36.50 -6.16
CA LYS A 4 12.44 36.11 -6.46
C LYS A 4 12.27 34.62 -6.14
N ARG A 5 11.62 34.29 -5.02
CA ARG A 5 11.23 32.91 -4.69
C ARG A 5 10.15 32.45 -5.66
N GLY A 6 10.44 31.40 -6.43
CA GLY A 6 9.46 30.75 -7.30
C GLY A 6 8.35 30.13 -6.45
N LYS A 7 7.10 30.47 -6.76
CA LYS A 7 5.91 29.87 -6.17
C LYS A 7 5.76 28.47 -6.78
N THR A 8 6.11 27.43 -6.03
CA THR A 8 5.80 26.04 -6.37
C THR A 8 4.28 25.95 -6.59
N LYS A 9 3.86 25.50 -7.77
CA LYS A 9 2.45 25.22 -8.04
C LYS A 9 2.11 23.96 -7.25
N GLU A 10 1.54 24.13 -6.07
CA GLU A 10 0.85 23.08 -5.33
C GLU A 10 -0.34 22.63 -6.20
N THR A 11 -0.19 21.52 -6.91
CA THR A 11 -1.34 20.86 -7.55
C THR A 11 -2.18 20.28 -6.42
N PRO A 12 -3.48 20.61 -6.31
CA PRO A 12 -4.33 20.04 -5.26
C PRO A 12 -4.35 18.52 -5.41
N GLN A 13 -3.88 17.82 -4.38
CA GLN A 13 -4.01 16.37 -4.27
C GLN A 13 -5.48 16.04 -4.07
N LEU A 14 -6.01 15.07 -4.81
CA LEU A 14 -7.37 14.58 -4.65
C LEU A 14 -7.53 13.92 -3.27
N SER A 15 -8.72 13.99 -2.68
CA SER A 15 -9.06 13.17 -1.52
C SER A 15 -9.00 11.67 -1.87
N ILE A 16 -8.92 10.79 -0.87
CA ILE A 16 -8.97 9.34 -1.08
C ILE A 16 -10.26 8.96 -1.81
N GLU A 17 -11.41 9.51 -1.38
CA GLU A 17 -12.72 9.19 -1.93
C GLU A 17 -12.83 9.60 -3.40
N GLU A 18 -12.28 10.76 -3.76
CA GLU A 18 -12.23 11.22 -5.16
C GLU A 18 -11.28 10.35 -5.99
N SER A 19 -10.10 10.04 -5.45
CA SER A 19 -9.10 9.20 -6.12
C SER A 19 -9.63 7.81 -6.39
N MET A 20 -10.35 7.22 -5.41
CA MET A 20 -10.99 5.92 -5.56
C MET A 20 -12.12 5.94 -6.60
N ARG A 21 -12.92 7.02 -6.63
CA ARG A 21 -13.99 7.19 -7.62
C ARG A 21 -13.42 7.27 -9.04
N GLU A 22 -12.37 8.05 -9.23
CA GLU A 22 -11.69 8.17 -10.53
C GLU A 22 -11.06 6.83 -10.94
N LEU A 23 -10.42 6.13 -9.99
CA LEU A 23 -9.83 4.81 -10.24
C LEU A 23 -10.88 3.79 -10.70
N GLN A 24 -12.05 3.75 -10.04
CA GLN A 24 -13.16 2.87 -10.43
C GLN A 24 -13.64 3.16 -11.87
N GLN A 25 -13.77 4.43 -12.22
CA GLN A 25 -14.14 4.83 -13.58
C GLN A 25 -13.10 4.40 -14.61
N ILE A 26 -11.80 4.57 -14.29
CA ILE A 26 -10.71 4.13 -15.15
C ILE A 26 -10.76 2.61 -15.35
N VAL A 27 -10.93 1.84 -14.28
CA VAL A 27 -11.04 0.37 -14.37
C VAL A 27 -12.21 -0.03 -15.26
N GLN A 28 -13.38 0.57 -15.06
CA GLN A 28 -14.55 0.28 -15.88
C GLN A 28 -14.27 0.53 -17.37
N ILE A 29 -13.68 1.67 -17.73
CA ILE A 29 -13.36 1.99 -19.13
C ILE A 29 -12.34 1.01 -19.73
N LEU A 30 -11.35 0.58 -18.94
CA LEU A 30 -10.35 -0.39 -19.38
C LEU A 30 -10.96 -1.79 -19.57
N GLU A 31 -11.91 -2.19 -18.72
CA GLU A 31 -12.63 -3.45 -18.81
C GLU A 31 -13.58 -3.49 -20.03
N GLU A 32 -14.20 -2.36 -20.37
CA GLU A 32 -15.03 -2.21 -21.57
C GLU A 32 -14.22 -2.41 -22.86
N GLY A 33 -12.95 -1.97 -22.88
CA GLY A 33 -12.01 -2.26 -23.97
C GLY A 33 -12.31 -1.54 -25.30
N GLU A 34 -13.18 -0.51 -25.30
CA GLU A 34 -13.57 0.24 -26.51
C GLU A 34 -12.54 1.29 -26.94
N GLU A 35 -11.57 1.60 -26.08
CA GLU A 35 -10.59 2.66 -26.28
C GLU A 35 -9.35 2.20 -27.07
N PRO A 36 -8.78 3.06 -27.95
CA PRO A 36 -7.52 2.77 -28.60
C PRO A 36 -6.40 2.50 -27.58
N LEU A 37 -5.44 1.63 -27.95
CA LEU A 37 -4.33 1.22 -27.09
C LEU A 37 -3.63 2.40 -26.39
N GLU A 38 -3.31 3.46 -27.13
CA GLU A 38 -2.65 4.66 -26.61
C GLU A 38 -3.48 5.36 -25.52
N SER A 39 -4.80 5.42 -25.68
CA SER A 39 -5.72 5.95 -24.66
C SER A 39 -5.77 5.04 -23.44
N SER A 40 -5.82 3.72 -23.65
CA SER A 40 -5.85 2.73 -22.58
C SER A 40 -4.58 2.75 -21.74
N LEU A 41 -3.40 2.92 -22.37
CA LEU A 41 -2.13 3.07 -21.65
C LEU A 41 -2.12 4.32 -20.76
N LYS A 42 -2.61 5.47 -21.26
CA LYS A 42 -2.72 6.69 -20.46
C LYS A 42 -3.65 6.53 -19.27
N LYS A 43 -4.78 5.84 -19.46
CA LYS A 43 -5.72 5.53 -18.37
C LYS A 43 -5.08 4.59 -17.34
N PHE A 44 -4.36 3.58 -17.78
CA PHE A 44 -3.62 2.68 -16.89
C PHE A 44 -2.58 3.42 -16.05
N GLU A 45 -1.74 4.26 -16.67
CA GLU A 45 -0.76 5.09 -15.96
C GLU A 45 -1.42 6.01 -14.93
N ARG A 46 -2.54 6.64 -15.31
CA ARG A 46 -3.34 7.46 -14.39
C ARG A 46 -3.87 6.64 -13.22
N GLY A 47 -4.40 5.45 -13.49
CA GLY A 47 -4.87 4.51 -12.46
C GLY A 47 -3.76 4.13 -11.48
N MET A 48 -2.56 3.83 -11.97
CA MET A 48 -1.40 3.53 -11.13
C MET A 48 -0.98 4.73 -10.27
N SER A 49 -1.01 5.94 -10.83
CA SER A 49 -0.76 7.16 -10.06
C SER A 49 -1.79 7.36 -8.95
N LEU A 50 -3.06 7.11 -9.21
CA LEU A 50 -4.13 7.23 -8.20
C LEU A 50 -3.97 6.19 -7.10
N LEU A 51 -3.66 4.94 -7.47
CA LEU A 51 -3.41 3.86 -6.52
C LEU A 51 -2.23 4.19 -5.59
N GLY A 52 -1.13 4.68 -6.14
CA GLY A 52 0.02 5.13 -5.35
C GLY A 52 -0.32 6.27 -4.40
N GLN A 53 -1.14 7.23 -4.85
CA GLN A 53 -1.61 8.32 -3.98
C GLN A 53 -2.48 7.82 -2.83
N CYS A 54 -3.43 6.91 -3.10
CA CYS A 54 -4.25 6.30 -2.06
C CYS A 54 -3.39 5.57 -1.03
N HIS A 55 -2.40 4.78 -1.47
CA HIS A 55 -1.50 4.06 -0.56
C HIS A 55 -0.72 5.01 0.35
N VAL A 56 -0.12 6.07 -0.21
CA VAL A 56 0.60 7.08 0.58
C VAL A 56 -0.30 7.78 1.60
N GLN A 57 -1.55 8.09 1.23
CA GLN A 57 -2.50 8.71 2.15
C GLN A 57 -2.90 7.75 3.29
N LEU A 58 -3.08 6.46 2.98
CA LEU A 58 -3.37 5.43 3.99
C LEU A 58 -2.20 5.20 4.94
N GLU A 59 -0.97 5.11 4.43
CA GLU A 59 0.24 5.01 5.25
C GLU A 59 0.39 6.19 6.20
N SER A 60 0.16 7.41 5.68
CA SER A 60 0.18 8.64 6.48
C SER A 60 -0.92 8.65 7.56
N ALA A 61 -2.10 8.13 7.25
CA ALA A 61 -3.19 7.99 8.21
C ALA A 61 -2.86 6.93 9.28
N ALA A 62 -2.34 5.77 8.87
CA ALA A 62 -1.94 4.68 9.77
C ALA A 62 -0.85 5.12 10.74
N ALA A 63 0.15 5.87 10.27
CA ALA A 63 1.22 6.42 11.12
C ALA A 63 0.71 7.39 12.20
N ARG A 64 -0.48 7.95 12.05
CA ARG A 64 -1.11 8.85 13.04
C ARG A 64 -1.99 8.10 14.04
N ILE A 65 -2.23 6.82 13.84
CA ILE A 65 -3.01 5.99 14.75
C ILE A 65 -2.07 5.44 15.82
N GLU A 66 -2.43 5.66 17.08
CA GLU A 66 -1.74 5.08 18.23
C GLU A 66 -2.74 4.29 19.08
N ILE A 67 -2.26 3.24 19.73
CA ILE A 67 -3.07 2.43 20.65
C ILE A 67 -3.18 3.18 21.97
N LEU A 68 -4.39 3.45 22.44
CA LEU A 68 -4.61 3.94 23.80
C LEU A 68 -4.39 2.81 24.81
N THR A 69 -3.31 2.90 25.58
CA THR A 69 -2.89 1.89 26.56
C THR A 69 -3.37 2.19 27.98
N GLY A 70 -3.89 3.39 28.22
CA GLY A 70 -4.45 3.79 29.51
C GLY A 70 -4.45 5.29 29.70
N VAL A 71 -4.62 5.71 30.95
CA VAL A 71 -4.59 7.11 31.37
C VAL A 71 -3.64 7.20 32.57
N ASP A 72 -2.79 8.21 32.62
CA ASP A 72 -1.88 8.45 33.75
C ASP A 72 -2.61 9.06 34.96
N SER A 73 -1.87 9.28 36.05
CA SER A 73 -2.41 9.87 37.29
C SER A 73 -2.90 11.32 37.13
N ASP A 74 -2.44 12.01 36.09
CA ASP A 74 -2.79 13.40 35.77
C ASP A 74 -3.94 13.49 34.77
N GLY A 75 -4.46 12.35 34.29
CA GLY A 75 -5.57 12.27 33.35
C GLY A 75 -5.16 12.30 31.88
N ASN A 76 -3.85 12.22 31.56
CA ASN A 76 -3.40 12.23 30.17
C ASN A 76 -3.44 10.82 29.55
N PRO A 77 -3.82 10.69 28.27
CA PRO A 77 -3.81 9.41 27.57
C PRO A 77 -2.37 8.91 27.40
N ARG A 78 -2.14 7.63 27.71
CA ARG A 78 -0.90 6.92 27.42
C ARG A 78 -1.08 6.10 26.15
N THR A 79 -0.19 6.25 25.19
CA THR A 79 -0.29 5.58 23.89
C THR A 79 0.90 4.67 23.59
N ALA A 80 0.72 3.74 22.66
CA ALA A 80 1.77 2.90 22.10
C ALA A 80 1.63 2.83 20.56
N PRO A 81 2.72 2.52 19.82
CA PRO A 81 2.64 2.34 18.37
C PRO A 81 1.59 1.32 17.97
N PHE A 82 0.78 1.65 16.95
CA PHE A 82 -0.18 0.71 16.36
C PHE A 82 0.50 -0.13 15.28
N ASP A 83 0.52 -1.45 15.45
CA ASP A 83 0.95 -2.38 14.41
C ASP A 83 -0.26 -2.82 13.57
N GLY A 84 -0.36 -2.25 12.36
CA GLY A 84 -1.44 -2.55 11.42
C GLY A 84 -1.33 -3.91 10.73
N THR A 85 -0.18 -4.59 10.81
CA THR A 85 0.04 -5.88 10.12
C THR A 85 -0.81 -7.00 10.70
N ALA A 86 -1.20 -6.91 11.98
CA ALA A 86 -2.06 -7.89 12.65
C ALA A 86 -3.53 -7.88 12.16
N THR A 87 -3.98 -6.85 11.44
CA THR A 87 -5.35 -6.77 10.90
C THR A 87 -5.46 -7.44 9.51
N HIS A 88 -4.33 -7.66 8.83
CA HIS A 88 -4.25 -8.62 7.74
C HIS A 88 -4.14 -10.01 8.37
N SER A 89 -5.29 -10.65 8.61
CA SER A 89 -5.31 -12.10 8.87
C SER A 89 -4.89 -12.81 7.58
N GLU A 90 -3.59 -12.83 7.32
CA GLU A 90 -2.99 -13.83 6.47
C GLU A 90 -3.04 -15.14 7.27
N SER A 91 -4.01 -16.00 6.94
CA SER A 91 -3.87 -17.43 7.15
C SER A 91 -2.79 -17.99 6.20
N ALA A 92 -1.60 -17.39 6.17
CA ALA A 92 -0.45 -17.92 5.48
C ALA A 92 0.06 -19.08 6.33
N GLY A 93 -0.33 -20.27 5.91
CA GLY A 93 -0.11 -21.52 6.60
C GLY A 93 1.36 -21.78 6.92
N ASP A 94 1.52 -22.61 7.93
CA ASP A 94 2.72 -23.34 8.26
C ASP A 94 3.35 -23.97 7.00
N GLU A 95 4.35 -23.32 6.41
CA GLU A 95 5.35 -24.03 5.61
C GLU A 95 6.26 -24.77 6.59
N GLU A 96 5.80 -25.94 7.03
CA GLU A 96 6.69 -26.97 7.55
C GLU A 96 7.74 -27.27 6.47
N SER A 97 9.00 -26.98 6.80
CA SER A 97 10.17 -27.37 6.04
C SER A 97 10.33 -28.90 6.12
N ILE A 98 9.56 -29.64 5.31
CA ILE A 98 9.91 -31.02 4.94
C ILE A 98 10.84 -30.89 3.74
N THR A 99 12.12 -30.60 3.99
CA THR A 99 13.16 -30.93 3.02
C THR A 99 13.42 -32.43 3.13
N ASP A 100 12.67 -33.16 2.31
CA ASP A 100 13.01 -34.50 1.82
C ASP A 100 14.47 -34.51 1.37
N SER A 101 15.35 -35.02 2.24
CA SER A 101 16.77 -35.20 1.95
C SER A 101 17.00 -36.66 1.60
N GLY A 102 16.33 -37.12 0.55
CA GLY A 102 16.68 -38.35 -0.16
C GLY A 102 17.73 -38.02 -1.22
N ASP A 103 19.01 -38.09 -0.86
CA ASP A 103 20.07 -38.62 -1.73
C ASP A 103 21.38 -38.77 -0.95
N SER A 104 21.72 -40.00 -0.59
CA SER A 104 23.10 -40.40 -0.28
C SER A 104 23.23 -41.82 -0.78
N GLU A 105 23.49 -41.93 -2.08
CA GLU A 105 24.00 -43.16 -2.69
C GLU A 105 25.24 -43.60 -1.90
N ASP A 106 25.16 -44.75 -1.24
CA ASP A 106 26.30 -45.41 -0.58
C ASP A 106 27.12 -46.15 -1.64
N PRO A 107 28.35 -45.70 -1.99
CA PRO A 107 29.16 -46.37 -2.99
C PRO A 107 30.10 -47.38 -2.31
N SER A 108 29.54 -48.35 -1.58
CA SER A 108 30.30 -49.47 -0.99
C SER A 108 29.80 -50.85 -1.43
N LEU A 109 29.40 -50.97 -2.69
CA LEU A 109 29.16 -52.25 -3.36
C LEU A 109 29.99 -52.37 -4.65
N PHE A 110 31.31 -52.40 -4.48
CA PHE A 110 32.27 -53.18 -5.30
C PHE A 110 33.56 -53.40 -4.51
#